data_AF-A0A7X9GES5-F1
#
_entry.id   AF-A0A7X9GES5-F1
#
_cell.length_a   1.000
_cell.length_b   1.000
_cell.length_c   1.000
_cell.angle_alpha   90.00
_cell.angle_beta   90.00
_cell.angle_gamma   90.00
#
_symmetry.space_group_name_H-M   'P 1'
#
loop_
_entity.id
_entity.type
_entity.pdbx_description
1 polymer ?
#
loop_
_entity_poly.entity_id
_entity_poly.type
_entity_poly.pdbx_seq_one_letter_code
_entity_poly.pdbx_strand_id
1 'polypeptide(L)'
;MYKRCGKIVKCDQEGNITATFGADLLLEGTTAIPNILLKIYTIIGVTDFQMMLLIHLIRLHVEEKELLPSPERIAEFMESEPARIRKELDLLLEKNILAVSRFYDSSQNLIMEGYDFEPLFLRISDIWAGMRAEEIAESEKIIKSSTDLAGYHNRNSTDKYPQDLISLFENEFGRLLSPMEIEQIDQWASEMDPLLVVEALKRAVLGGKHNFKYINTILIEWKKNNIRTIDEITHYEQEFQKRRARQKSIEQGTSPGVFVGNKDARKKAFIRSLYI
;
A
#
# COMPACT_ATOMS: atom_id res chain seq x y z
N MET A 1 -14.32 -32.85 24.18
CA MET A 1 -13.08 -32.71 24.99
C MET A 1 -12.15 -31.78 24.22
N TYR A 2 -12.01 -30.53 24.67
CA TYR A 2 -11.20 -29.51 24.02
C TYR A 2 -9.71 -29.90 24.06
N LYS A 3 -9.08 -30.08 22.90
CA LYS A 3 -7.61 -30.03 22.81
C LYS A 3 -7.21 -28.55 22.93
N ARG A 4 -7.01 -28.08 24.16
CA ARG A 4 -6.34 -26.79 24.39
C ARG A 4 -4.98 -26.86 23.70
N CYS A 5 -4.74 -25.97 22.74
CA CYS A 5 -3.38 -25.56 22.41
C CYS A 5 -2.69 -25.24 23.75
N GLY A 6 -1.58 -25.91 24.05
CA GLY A 6 -0.95 -25.84 25.37
C GLY A 6 -0.54 -24.40 25.67
N LYS A 7 -1.29 -23.70 26.52
CA LYS A 7 -0.93 -22.35 26.95
C LYS A 7 0.39 -22.44 27.70
N ILE A 8 1.43 -21.79 27.19
CA ILE A 8 2.69 -21.60 27.90
C ILE A 8 2.41 -20.53 28.95
N VAL A 9 2.21 -20.94 30.20
CA VAL A 9 1.92 -20.03 31.31
C VAL A 9 3.21 -19.70 32.03
N LYS A 10 3.45 -18.41 32.29
CA LYS A 10 4.58 -17.96 33.11
C LYS A 10 4.36 -18.41 34.56
N CYS A 11 5.28 -19.20 35.11
CA CYS A 11 5.13 -19.84 36.43
C CYS A 11 5.16 -18.87 37.62
N ASP A 12 5.76 -17.68 37.47
CA ASP A 12 5.94 -16.72 38.56
C ASP A 12 4.91 -15.60 38.47
N GLN A 13 3.74 -15.78 39.09
CA GLN A 13 2.68 -14.77 39.18
C GLN A 13 2.56 -14.21 40.60
N GLU A 14 3.51 -13.37 41.02
CA GLU A 14 3.30 -12.39 42.11
C GLU A 14 2.93 -10.99 41.56
N GLY A 15 2.59 -10.90 40.27
CA GLY A 15 2.45 -9.62 39.55
C GLY A 15 1.00 -9.22 39.24
N ASN A 16 0.73 -7.92 39.41
CA ASN A 16 -0.44 -7.16 38.96
C ASN A 16 -1.22 -7.80 37.79
N ILE A 17 -2.47 -8.24 38.06
CA ILE A 17 -3.33 -8.96 37.11
C ILE A 17 -3.55 -8.19 35.80
N THR A 18 -3.53 -6.86 35.85
CA THR A 18 -3.67 -5.98 34.67
C THR A 18 -2.46 -6.08 33.75
N ALA A 19 -1.25 -6.21 34.31
CA ALA A 19 -0.03 -6.39 33.54
C ALA A 19 0.01 -7.78 32.89
N THR A 20 -0.46 -8.81 33.60
CA THR A 20 -0.62 -10.17 33.06
C THR A 20 -1.64 -10.20 31.92
N PHE A 21 -2.80 -9.55 32.08
CA PHE A 21 -3.78 -9.43 31.02
C PHE A 21 -3.21 -8.73 29.78
N GLY A 22 -2.48 -7.62 29.94
CA GLY A 22 -1.86 -6.93 28.81
C GLY A 22 -0.84 -7.78 28.06
N ALA A 23 -0.08 -8.61 28.78
CA ALA A 23 0.85 -9.56 28.17
C ALA A 23 0.11 -10.68 27.42
N ASP A 24 -0.91 -11.28 28.04
CA ASP A 24 -1.72 -12.33 27.42
C ASP A 24 -2.45 -11.81 26.19
N LEU A 25 -3.03 -10.60 26.24
CA LEU A 25 -3.70 -9.96 25.11
C LEU A 25 -2.77 -9.82 23.89
N LEU A 26 -1.50 -9.48 24.11
CA LEU A 26 -0.51 -9.41 23.04
C LEU A 26 -0.14 -10.80 22.50
N LEU A 27 -0.05 -11.81 23.37
CA LEU A 27 0.32 -13.18 23.01
C LEU A 27 -0.79 -13.95 22.29
N GLU A 28 -2.06 -13.62 22.53
CA GLU A 28 -3.21 -14.21 21.82
C GLU A 28 -3.35 -13.70 20.36
N GLY A 29 -2.55 -12.70 19.96
CA GLY A 29 -2.45 -12.25 18.58
C GLY A 29 -3.58 -11.33 18.10
N THR A 30 -3.54 -10.98 16.82
CA THR A 30 -4.55 -10.11 16.18
C THR A 30 -4.77 -10.52 14.73
N THR A 31 -6.03 -10.59 14.30
CA THR A 31 -6.35 -10.84 12.89
C THR A 31 -6.60 -9.53 12.15
N ALA A 32 -5.71 -9.19 11.22
CA ALA A 32 -5.85 -8.00 10.38
C ALA A 32 -6.59 -8.35 9.08
N ILE A 33 -7.59 -7.55 8.72
CA ILE A 33 -8.35 -7.70 7.48
C ILE A 33 -8.11 -6.47 6.60
N PRO A 34 -7.71 -6.64 5.31
CA PRO A 34 -7.54 -5.51 4.41
C PRO A 34 -8.83 -4.71 4.25
N ASN A 35 -8.77 -3.40 4.45
CA ASN A 35 -9.94 -2.52 4.33
C ASN A 35 -10.59 -2.57 2.94
N ILE A 36 -9.81 -2.84 1.89
CA ILE A 36 -10.35 -3.01 0.55
C ILE A 36 -11.31 -4.20 0.47
N LEU A 37 -11.01 -5.31 1.14
CA LEU A 37 -11.90 -6.47 1.22
C LEU A 37 -13.21 -6.06 1.93
N LEU A 38 -13.13 -5.36 3.07
CA LEU A 38 -14.31 -4.87 3.78
C LEU A 38 -15.15 -3.88 2.96
N LYS A 39 -14.50 -3.09 2.09
CA LYS A 39 -15.18 -2.14 1.20
C LYS A 39 -15.94 -2.83 0.06
N ILE A 40 -15.46 -3.98 -0.43
CA ILE A 40 -15.95 -4.56 -1.70
C ILE A 40 -16.49 -6.00 -1.59
N TYR A 41 -16.46 -6.64 -0.42
CA TYR A 41 -16.85 -8.06 -0.30
C TYR A 41 -18.28 -8.32 -0.82
N THR A 42 -19.22 -7.41 -0.57
CA THR A 42 -20.58 -7.50 -1.11
C THR A 42 -20.63 -7.38 -2.64
N ILE A 43 -19.74 -6.58 -3.24
CA ILE A 43 -19.62 -6.39 -4.69
C ILE A 43 -19.09 -7.68 -5.36
N ILE A 44 -18.15 -8.39 -4.72
CA ILE A 44 -17.67 -9.71 -5.20
C ILE A 44 -18.62 -10.85 -4.86
N GLY A 45 -19.82 -10.56 -4.34
CA GLY A 45 -20.85 -11.56 -4.06
C GLY A 45 -20.61 -12.36 -2.79
N VAL A 46 -19.78 -11.88 -1.87
CA VAL A 46 -19.60 -12.45 -0.52
C VAL A 46 -20.65 -11.85 0.41
N THR A 47 -21.33 -12.69 1.18
CA THR A 47 -22.31 -12.23 2.19
C THR A 47 -21.64 -11.93 3.53
N ASP A 48 -22.30 -11.20 4.43
CA ASP A 48 -21.77 -10.89 5.76
C ASP A 48 -21.41 -12.16 6.55
N PHE A 49 -22.24 -13.20 6.41
CA PHE A 49 -21.98 -14.51 6.99
C PHE A 49 -20.71 -15.15 6.41
N GLN A 50 -20.59 -15.13 5.08
CA GLN A 50 -19.40 -15.64 4.38
C GLN A 50 -18.14 -14.82 4.71
N MET A 51 -18.29 -13.50 4.94
CA MET A 51 -17.20 -12.64 5.34
C MET A 51 -16.70 -12.99 6.75
N MET A 52 -17.61 -13.21 7.71
CA MET A 52 -17.23 -13.68 9.05
C MET A 52 -16.54 -15.05 8.99
N LEU A 53 -17.04 -15.95 8.15
CA LEU A 53 -16.42 -17.24 7.88
C LEU A 53 -14.98 -17.07 7.35
N LEU A 54 -14.76 -16.21 6.35
CA LEU A 54 -13.42 -15.90 5.82
C LEU A 54 -12.48 -15.34 6.90
N ILE A 55 -12.97 -14.46 7.78
CA ILE A 55 -12.17 -13.91 8.91
C ILE A 55 -11.70 -15.05 9.83
N HIS A 56 -12.59 -15.97 10.20
CA HIS A 56 -12.22 -17.12 11.03
C HIS A 56 -11.25 -18.06 10.33
N LEU A 57 -11.44 -18.32 9.03
CA LEU A 57 -10.50 -19.12 8.25
C LEU A 57 -9.11 -18.46 8.21
N ILE A 58 -9.03 -17.14 7.99
CA ILE A 58 -7.76 -16.39 8.02
C ILE A 58 -7.11 -16.48 9.41
N ARG A 59 -7.88 -16.27 10.49
CA ARG A 59 -7.37 -16.41 11.86
C ARG A 59 -6.79 -17.80 12.11
N LEU A 60 -7.55 -18.85 11.81
CA LEU A 60 -7.13 -20.24 12.01
C LEU A 60 -5.88 -20.59 11.20
N HIS A 61 -5.80 -20.11 9.96
CA HIS A 61 -4.65 -20.31 9.09
C HIS A 61 -3.39 -19.59 9.62
N VAL A 62 -3.52 -18.34 10.08
CA VAL A 62 -2.38 -17.52 10.52
C VAL A 62 -1.91 -17.88 11.93
N GLU A 63 -2.83 -17.92 12.89
CA GLU A 63 -2.52 -18.08 14.33
C GLU A 63 -2.35 -19.56 14.71
N GLU A 64 -3.28 -20.41 14.29
CA GLU A 64 -3.34 -21.81 14.72
C GLU A 64 -2.66 -22.79 13.74
N LYS A 65 -2.24 -22.31 12.57
CA LYS A 65 -1.70 -23.12 11.45
C LYS A 65 -2.64 -24.24 11.00
N GLU A 66 -3.94 -24.08 11.28
CA GLU A 66 -4.97 -25.02 10.87
C GLU A 66 -5.43 -24.64 9.46
N LEU A 67 -4.89 -25.34 8.45
CA LEU A 67 -5.07 -24.97 7.03
C LEU A 67 -6.45 -25.40 6.47
N LEU A 68 -7.02 -26.48 6.99
CA LEU A 68 -8.29 -27.05 6.52
C LEU A 68 -9.22 -27.38 7.70
N PRO A 69 -9.69 -26.37 8.45
CA PRO A 69 -10.57 -26.58 9.59
C PRO A 69 -11.90 -27.22 9.15
N SER A 70 -12.42 -28.13 9.98
CA SER A 70 -13.72 -28.76 9.72
C SER A 70 -14.88 -27.80 10.00
N PRO A 71 -16.05 -27.99 9.37
CA PRO A 71 -17.23 -27.16 9.68
C PRO A 71 -17.63 -27.18 11.15
N GLU A 72 -17.41 -28.31 11.84
CA GLU A 72 -17.65 -28.46 13.27
C GLU A 72 -16.68 -27.59 14.09
N ARG A 73 -15.41 -27.53 13.69
CA ARG A 73 -14.41 -26.64 14.31
C ARG A 73 -14.78 -25.18 14.15
N ILE A 74 -15.24 -24.78 12.97
CA ILE A 74 -15.65 -23.39 12.70
C ILE A 74 -16.93 -23.03 13.49
N ALA A 75 -17.85 -23.98 13.66
CA ALA A 75 -19.08 -23.80 14.43
C ALA A 75 -18.81 -23.47 15.92
N GLU A 76 -17.63 -23.80 16.45
CA GLU A 76 -17.25 -23.41 17.82
C GLU A 76 -17.08 -21.89 17.98
N PHE A 77 -16.92 -21.15 16.87
CA PHE A 77 -16.65 -19.71 16.87
C PHE A 77 -17.78 -18.89 16.24
N MET A 78 -18.78 -19.54 15.67
CA MET A 78 -19.90 -18.89 15.00
C MET A 78 -21.22 -19.42 15.56
N GLU A 79 -22.21 -18.54 15.74
CA GLU A 79 -23.58 -18.92 16.12
C GLU A 79 -24.32 -19.57 14.94
N SER A 80 -23.83 -20.72 14.47
CA SER A 80 -24.37 -21.42 13.31
C SER A 80 -24.08 -22.91 13.36
N GLU A 81 -25.02 -23.69 12.82
CA GLU A 81 -24.88 -25.14 12.69
C GLU A 81 -23.81 -25.53 11.66
N PRO A 82 -23.06 -26.64 11.88
CA PRO A 82 -22.03 -27.12 10.95
C PRO A 82 -22.54 -27.37 9.53
N ALA A 83 -23.80 -27.79 9.38
CA ALA A 83 -24.41 -28.03 8.06
C ALA A 83 -24.53 -26.74 7.23
N ARG A 84 -24.84 -25.62 7.86
CA ARG A 84 -24.90 -24.32 7.18
C ARG A 84 -23.49 -23.84 6.82
N ILE A 85 -22.52 -23.98 7.73
CA ILE A 85 -21.13 -23.61 7.46
C ILE A 85 -20.58 -24.38 6.27
N ARG A 86 -20.82 -25.70 6.21
CA ARG A 86 -20.44 -26.55 5.07
C ARG A 86 -21.02 -26.01 3.76
N LYS A 87 -22.33 -25.75 3.73
CA LYS A 87 -22.99 -25.18 2.54
C LYS A 87 -22.36 -23.85 2.12
N GLU A 88 -22.05 -22.97 3.07
CA GLU A 88 -21.46 -21.66 2.76
C GLU A 88 -20.00 -21.76 2.30
N LEU A 89 -19.23 -22.74 2.80
CA LEU A 89 -17.90 -23.08 2.28
C LEU A 89 -17.99 -23.58 0.84
N ASP A 90 -18.92 -24.50 0.56
CA ASP A 90 -19.13 -25.02 -0.80
C ASP A 90 -19.48 -23.88 -1.77
N LEU A 91 -20.36 -22.95 -1.35
CA LEU A 91 -20.68 -21.76 -2.14
C LEU A 91 -19.48 -20.84 -2.38
N LEU A 92 -18.57 -20.69 -1.41
CA LEU A 92 -17.35 -19.90 -1.58
C LEU A 92 -16.37 -20.55 -2.57
N LEU A 93 -16.28 -21.89 -2.56
CA LEU A 93 -15.50 -22.67 -3.52
C LEU A 93 -16.10 -22.57 -4.93
N GLU A 94 -17.41 -22.76 -5.07
CA GLU A 94 -18.14 -22.63 -6.34
C GLU A 94 -18.01 -21.23 -6.94
N LYS A 95 -18.08 -20.19 -6.09
CA LYS A 95 -17.86 -18.80 -6.50
C LYS A 95 -16.41 -18.51 -6.86
N ASN A 96 -15.47 -19.44 -6.72
CA ASN A 96 -14.04 -19.22 -6.89
C ASN A 96 -13.55 -18.01 -6.06
N ILE A 97 -14.08 -17.88 -4.85
CA ILE A 97 -13.59 -16.96 -3.81
C ILE A 97 -12.56 -17.69 -2.95
N LEU A 98 -12.81 -18.97 -2.68
CA LEU A 98 -11.91 -19.85 -1.97
C LEU A 98 -11.50 -21.00 -2.90
N ALA A 99 -10.33 -21.58 -2.69
CA ALA A 99 -9.94 -22.84 -3.31
C ALA A 99 -9.42 -23.82 -2.24
N VAL A 100 -9.25 -25.08 -2.63
CA VAL A 100 -8.49 -26.06 -1.83
C VAL A 100 -7.20 -26.37 -2.59
N SER A 101 -6.09 -26.02 -1.98
CA SER A 101 -4.74 -26.16 -2.56
C SER A 101 -3.85 -27.00 -1.66
N ARG A 102 -2.70 -27.42 -2.20
CA ARG A 102 -1.69 -28.19 -1.47
C ARG A 102 -0.57 -27.28 -1.00
N PHE A 103 -0.32 -27.27 0.30
CA PHE A 103 0.74 -26.50 0.95
C PHE A 103 1.85 -27.45 1.39
N TYR A 104 3.09 -27.08 1.10
CA TYR A 104 4.27 -27.81 1.58
C TYR A 104 4.77 -27.18 2.88
N ASP A 105 4.77 -27.96 3.97
CA ASP A 105 5.36 -27.57 5.24
C ASP A 105 6.79 -28.09 5.32
N SER A 106 7.76 -27.17 5.23
CA SER A 106 9.19 -27.49 5.32
C SER A 106 9.63 -27.95 6.70
N SER A 107 8.88 -27.62 7.77
CA SER A 107 9.23 -28.01 9.13
C SER A 107 8.93 -29.49 9.39
N GLN A 108 7.84 -29.99 8.80
CA GLN A 108 7.40 -31.38 8.91
C GLN A 108 7.79 -32.22 7.68
N ASN A 109 8.22 -31.57 6.59
CA ASN A 109 8.50 -32.19 5.30
C ASN A 109 7.27 -32.95 4.75
N LEU A 110 6.09 -32.35 4.89
CA LEU A 110 4.81 -32.93 4.50
C LEU A 110 4.04 -31.97 3.58
N ILE A 111 3.23 -32.56 2.71
CA ILE A 111 2.26 -31.84 1.89
C ILE A 111 0.89 -31.99 2.55
N MET A 112 0.22 -30.87 2.79
CA MET A 112 -1.11 -30.81 3.41
C MET A 112 -2.07 -30.09 2.49
N GLU A 113 -3.35 -30.44 2.56
CA GLU A 113 -4.41 -29.68 1.90
C GLU A 113 -4.89 -28.55 2.83
N GLY A 114 -5.31 -27.45 2.22
CA GLY A 114 -5.73 -26.25 2.94
C GLY A 114 -6.61 -25.35 2.08
N TYR A 115 -7.37 -24.49 2.75
CA TYR A 115 -8.05 -23.40 2.08
C TYR A 115 -7.06 -22.37 1.56
N ASP A 116 -7.28 -21.95 0.33
CA ASP A 116 -6.45 -21.02 -0.42
C ASP A 116 -7.26 -19.76 -0.77
N PHE A 117 -6.70 -18.62 -0.41
CA PHE A 117 -7.29 -17.30 -0.58
C PHE A 117 -6.77 -16.57 -1.81
N GLU A 118 -5.86 -17.17 -2.59
CA GLU A 118 -5.38 -16.58 -3.85
C GLU A 118 -6.54 -16.16 -4.79
N PRO A 119 -7.60 -16.97 -5.00
CA PRO A 119 -8.72 -16.56 -5.85
C PRO A 119 -9.46 -15.31 -5.35
N LEU A 120 -9.62 -15.18 -4.02
CA LEU A 120 -10.20 -13.99 -3.41
C LEU A 120 -9.36 -12.75 -3.74
N PHE A 121 -8.04 -12.82 -3.56
CA PHE A 121 -7.17 -11.67 -3.77
C PHE A 121 -7.01 -11.30 -5.25
N LEU A 122 -7.06 -12.27 -6.16
CA LEU A 122 -7.14 -12.00 -7.60
C LEU A 122 -8.39 -11.18 -7.93
N ARG A 123 -9.58 -11.58 -7.44
CA ARG A 123 -10.82 -10.83 -7.63
C ARG A 123 -10.77 -9.43 -7.03
N ILE A 124 -10.18 -9.28 -5.85
CA ILE A 124 -9.98 -7.96 -5.22
C ILE A 124 -9.09 -7.08 -6.11
N SER A 125 -8.00 -7.65 -6.63
CA SER A 125 -7.06 -6.94 -7.51
C SER A 125 -7.72 -6.44 -8.78
N ASP A 126 -8.57 -7.25 -9.43
CA ASP A 126 -9.27 -6.87 -10.65
C ASP A 126 -10.23 -5.69 -10.43
N ILE A 127 -11.01 -5.74 -9.34
CA ILE A 127 -11.93 -4.64 -8.98
C ILE A 127 -11.15 -3.39 -8.58
N TRP A 128 -10.08 -3.55 -7.80
CA TRP A 128 -9.23 -2.43 -7.43
C TRP A 128 -8.63 -1.74 -8.65
N ALA A 129 -8.12 -2.52 -9.61
CA ALA A 129 -7.58 -1.99 -10.84
C ALA A 129 -8.62 -1.21 -11.65
N GLY A 130 -9.87 -1.71 -11.71
CA GLY A 130 -11.00 -1.00 -12.32
C GLY A 130 -11.30 0.34 -11.64
N MET A 131 -11.49 0.34 -10.32
CA MET A 131 -11.72 1.56 -9.54
C MET A 131 -10.59 2.58 -9.73
N ARG A 132 -9.34 2.10 -9.69
CA ARG A 132 -8.17 2.93 -9.87
C ARG A 132 -8.10 3.54 -11.27
N ALA A 133 -8.46 2.79 -12.31
CA ALA A 133 -8.51 3.29 -13.67
C ALA A 133 -9.59 4.37 -13.84
N GLU A 134 -10.75 4.22 -13.20
CA GLU A 134 -11.81 5.23 -13.18
C GLU A 134 -11.37 6.52 -12.48
N GLU A 135 -10.74 6.41 -11.30
CA GLU A 135 -10.18 7.55 -10.58
C GLU A 135 -9.13 8.30 -11.42
N ILE A 136 -8.23 7.58 -12.09
CA ILE A 136 -7.23 8.17 -12.98
C ILE A 136 -7.92 8.86 -14.15
N ALA A 137 -8.89 8.23 -14.80
CA ALA A 137 -9.63 8.84 -15.91
C ALA A 137 -10.40 10.10 -15.49
N GLU A 138 -10.99 10.12 -14.29
CA GLU A 138 -11.70 11.28 -13.75
C GLU A 138 -10.74 12.42 -13.40
N SER A 139 -9.62 12.11 -12.73
CA SER A 139 -8.57 13.09 -12.47
C SER A 139 -7.99 13.69 -13.76
N GLU A 140 -7.79 12.88 -14.80
CA GLU A 140 -7.37 13.37 -16.11
C GLU A 140 -8.39 14.29 -16.76
N LYS A 141 -9.70 14.02 -16.61
CA LYS A 141 -10.76 14.91 -17.13
C LYS A 141 -10.75 16.24 -16.40
N ILE A 142 -10.57 16.24 -15.09
CA ILE A 142 -10.44 17.46 -14.29
C ILE A 142 -9.21 18.26 -14.76
N ILE A 143 -8.06 17.61 -14.92
CA ILE A 143 -6.83 18.25 -15.43
C ILE A 143 -7.02 18.78 -16.86
N LYS A 144 -7.64 18.04 -17.77
CA LYS A 144 -7.90 18.50 -19.15
C LYS A 144 -8.88 19.68 -19.17
N SER A 145 -9.93 19.66 -18.35
CA SER A 145 -10.89 20.76 -18.23
C SER A 145 -10.27 22.05 -17.65
N SER A 146 -9.30 21.93 -16.73
CA SER A 146 -8.52 23.08 -16.26
C SER A 146 -7.50 23.56 -17.31
N THR A 147 -7.03 22.66 -18.19
CA THR A 147 -6.17 23.02 -19.33
C THR A 147 -6.96 23.71 -20.46
N ASP A 148 -8.22 23.33 -20.69
CA ASP A 148 -9.11 23.99 -21.66
C ASP A 148 -9.54 25.40 -21.19
N LEU A 149 -9.59 25.64 -19.88
CA LEU A 149 -9.69 26.99 -19.30
C LEU A 149 -8.41 27.81 -19.50
N ALA A 150 -7.23 27.18 -19.55
CA ALA A 150 -5.97 27.85 -19.89
C ALA A 150 -5.88 28.22 -21.38
N GLY A 151 -6.66 27.55 -22.25
CA GLY A 151 -6.81 27.90 -23.67
C GLY A 151 -7.62 29.17 -23.95
N TYR A 152 -8.30 29.73 -22.95
CA TYR A 152 -9.06 30.99 -23.06
C TYR A 152 -8.29 32.21 -22.52
N HIS A 153 -7.03 32.06 -22.11
CA HIS A 153 -6.15 33.16 -21.70
C HIS A 153 -5.28 33.66 -22.84
N ASN A 154 -5.95 34.09 -23.92
CA ASN A 154 -5.45 35.19 -24.73
C ASN A 154 -6.43 36.36 -24.62
N ARG A 155 -6.35 37.07 -23.48
CA ARG A 155 -6.72 38.49 -23.32
C ARG A 155 -6.35 38.92 -21.90
N ASN A 156 -5.22 39.61 -21.82
CA ASN A 156 -4.82 40.62 -20.82
C ASN A 156 -5.67 40.67 -19.54
N SER A 157 -5.12 40.29 -18.39
CA SER A 157 -5.34 40.93 -17.08
C SER A 157 -4.62 40.19 -15.95
N THR A 158 -4.02 40.98 -15.05
CA THR A 158 -2.83 40.68 -14.24
C THR A 158 -3.09 40.31 -12.77
N ASP A 159 -4.30 39.94 -12.33
CA ASP A 159 -4.64 40.10 -10.90
C ASP A 159 -5.29 38.90 -10.16
N LYS A 160 -4.99 37.63 -10.50
CA LYS A 160 -5.48 36.48 -9.69
C LYS A 160 -4.50 35.31 -9.57
N TYR A 161 -3.45 35.44 -8.75
CA TYR A 161 -2.65 34.29 -8.29
C TYR A 161 -2.12 34.55 -6.88
N PRO A 162 -2.83 34.07 -5.84
CA PRO A 162 -2.26 33.07 -4.89
C PRO A 162 -3.23 31.95 -4.45
N GLN A 163 -4.55 32.15 -4.58
CA GLN A 163 -5.57 31.24 -4.05
C GLN A 163 -5.61 29.87 -4.73
N ASP A 164 -5.24 29.79 -6.01
CA ASP A 164 -5.21 28.55 -6.79
C ASP A 164 -4.07 27.60 -6.31
N LEU A 165 -2.97 28.17 -5.81
CA LEU A 165 -1.83 27.38 -5.33
C LEU A 165 -2.15 26.68 -4.01
N ILE A 166 -2.84 27.37 -3.10
CA ILE A 166 -3.22 26.84 -1.79
C ILE A 166 -4.10 25.61 -1.97
N SER A 167 -5.15 25.71 -2.78
CA SER A 167 -6.06 24.59 -3.07
C SER A 167 -5.34 23.41 -3.73
N LEU A 168 -4.35 23.68 -4.59
CA LEU A 168 -3.56 22.63 -5.24
C LEU A 168 -2.68 21.87 -4.23
N PHE A 169 -2.05 22.57 -3.29
CA PHE A 169 -1.32 21.93 -2.20
C PHE A 169 -2.25 21.13 -1.27
N GLU A 170 -3.41 21.66 -0.91
CA GLU A 170 -4.38 20.96 -0.05
C GLU A 170 -4.86 19.64 -0.67
N ASN A 171 -5.15 19.67 -1.98
CA ASN A 171 -5.59 18.48 -2.71
C ASN A 171 -4.50 17.40 -2.77
N GLU A 172 -3.26 17.78 -3.08
CA GLU A 172 -2.14 16.84 -3.18
C GLU A 172 -1.69 16.30 -1.81
N PHE A 173 -1.83 17.08 -0.73
CA PHE A 173 -1.51 16.64 0.62
C PHE A 173 -2.66 15.88 1.30
N GLY A 174 -3.88 15.94 0.76
CA GLY A 174 -5.06 15.31 1.33
C GLY A 174 -5.46 15.90 2.70
N ARG A 175 -5.06 17.15 2.98
CA ARG A 175 -5.38 17.87 4.21
C ARG A 175 -5.39 19.38 4.00
N LEU A 176 -6.06 20.10 4.89
CA LEU A 176 -5.97 21.55 4.96
C LEU A 176 -4.57 22.00 5.37
N LEU A 177 -4.15 23.15 4.85
CA LEU A 177 -2.88 23.76 5.19
C LEU A 177 -2.98 24.59 6.48
N SER A 178 -1.88 24.61 7.23
CA SER A 178 -1.70 25.54 8.34
C SER A 178 -1.50 26.97 7.83
N PRO A 179 -1.88 28.01 8.59
CA PRO A 179 -1.57 29.42 8.24
C PRO A 179 -0.09 29.66 7.92
N MET A 180 0.83 28.97 8.62
CA MET A 180 2.27 29.06 8.36
C MET A 180 2.69 28.42 7.03
N GLU A 181 1.98 27.38 6.60
CA GLU A 181 2.24 26.71 5.31
C GLU A 181 1.71 27.55 4.15
N ILE A 182 0.58 28.22 4.35
CA ILE A 182 0.02 29.19 3.39
C ILE A 182 1.00 30.36 3.21
N GLU A 183 1.49 30.95 4.29
CA GLU A 183 2.48 32.03 4.24
C GLU A 183 3.77 31.59 3.52
N GLN A 184 4.19 30.34 3.71
CA GLN A 184 5.36 29.78 3.02
C GLN A 184 5.14 29.63 1.50
N ILE A 185 3.92 29.27 1.08
CA ILE A 185 3.53 29.20 -0.34
C ILE A 185 3.50 30.59 -0.95
N ASP A 186 2.89 31.55 -0.25
CA ASP A 186 2.84 32.95 -0.68
C ASP A 186 4.26 33.52 -0.84
N GLN A 187 5.17 33.19 0.08
CA GLN A 187 6.57 33.55 -0.03
C GLN A 187 7.21 32.97 -1.30
N TRP A 188 7.05 31.67 -1.58
CA TRP A 188 7.62 31.06 -2.80
C TRP A 188 7.05 31.66 -4.07
N ALA A 189 5.74 31.91 -4.11
CA ALA A 189 5.06 32.54 -5.24
C ALA A 189 5.47 34.01 -5.44
N SER A 190 5.94 34.69 -4.39
CA SER A 190 6.48 36.05 -4.49
C SER A 190 7.92 36.09 -5.03
N GLU A 191 8.71 35.04 -4.76
CA GLU A 191 10.14 35.01 -5.09
C GLU A 191 10.43 34.40 -6.47
N MET A 192 9.54 33.55 -6.98
CA MET A 192 9.73 32.79 -8.20
C MET A 192 8.39 32.50 -8.88
N ASP A 193 8.46 32.16 -10.17
CA ASP A 193 7.26 31.89 -10.97
C ASP A 193 6.40 30.80 -10.29
N PRO A 194 5.10 31.07 -10.02
CA PRO A 194 4.17 30.10 -9.44
C PRO A 194 4.16 28.74 -10.14
N LEU A 195 4.44 28.69 -11.45
CA LEU A 195 4.55 27.46 -12.22
C LEU A 195 5.72 26.58 -11.73
N LEU A 196 6.83 27.18 -11.28
CA LEU A 196 7.95 26.46 -10.68
C LEU A 196 7.56 25.87 -9.33
N VAL A 197 6.74 26.57 -8.55
CA VAL A 197 6.25 26.08 -7.25
C VAL A 197 5.36 24.85 -7.43
N VAL A 198 4.46 24.88 -8.40
CA VAL A 198 3.63 23.71 -8.78
C VAL A 198 4.47 22.54 -9.25
N GLU A 199 5.52 22.81 -10.04
CA GLU A 199 6.39 21.76 -10.58
C GLU A 199 7.25 21.11 -9.48
N ALA A 200 7.70 21.87 -8.48
CA ALA A 200 8.37 21.34 -7.30
C ALA A 200 7.43 20.46 -6.45
N LEU A 201 6.16 20.86 -6.31
CA LEU A 201 5.14 20.07 -5.63
C LEU A 201 4.91 18.73 -6.34
N LYS A 202 4.69 18.72 -7.65
CA LYS A 202 4.51 17.48 -8.44
C LYS A 202 5.64 16.49 -8.22
N ARG A 203 6.89 16.98 -8.14
CA ARG A 203 8.07 16.12 -7.92
C ARG A 203 8.15 15.56 -6.52
N ALA A 204 7.76 16.35 -5.53
CA ALA A 204 7.65 15.89 -4.15
C ALA A 204 6.61 14.77 -4.04
N VAL A 205 5.45 14.92 -4.69
CA VAL A 205 4.37 13.93 -4.74
C VAL A 205 4.81 12.64 -5.45
N LEU A 206 5.35 12.75 -6.67
CA LEU A 206 5.85 11.60 -7.44
C LEU A 206 6.96 10.84 -6.73
N GLY A 207 7.78 11.54 -5.95
CA GLY A 207 8.82 10.95 -5.10
C GLY A 207 8.31 10.36 -3.78
N GLY A 208 7.01 10.42 -3.49
CA GLY A 208 6.39 9.98 -2.24
C GLY A 208 6.75 10.84 -1.02
N LYS A 209 7.30 12.04 -1.22
CA LYS A 209 7.84 12.92 -0.18
C LYS A 209 7.01 14.20 -0.05
N HIS A 210 5.80 14.06 0.46
CA HIS A 210 4.85 15.15 0.73
C HIS A 210 5.28 15.98 1.96
N ASN A 211 6.36 16.75 1.81
CA ASN A 211 6.95 17.55 2.89
C ASN A 211 7.42 18.91 2.37
N PHE A 212 6.91 19.99 2.96
CA PHE A 212 7.27 21.38 2.63
C PHE A 212 8.79 21.63 2.69
N LYS A 213 9.51 21.00 3.61
CA LYS A 213 10.97 21.08 3.69
C LYS A 213 11.65 20.53 2.43
N TYR A 214 11.10 19.46 1.87
CA TYR A 214 11.61 18.85 0.64
C TYR A 214 11.33 19.74 -0.57
N ILE A 215 10.09 20.25 -0.68
CA ILE A 215 9.70 21.21 -1.72
C ILE A 215 10.60 22.46 -1.68
N ASN A 216 10.82 23.02 -0.48
CA ASN A 216 11.73 24.16 -0.29
C ASN A 216 13.16 23.86 -0.77
N THR A 217 13.65 22.65 -0.52
CA THR A 217 15.00 22.24 -0.94
C THR A 217 15.14 22.25 -2.46
N ILE A 218 14.12 21.73 -3.16
CA ILE A 218 14.03 21.75 -4.63
C ILE A 218 14.03 23.20 -5.14
N LEU A 219 13.18 24.05 -4.57
CA LEU A 219 13.05 25.45 -4.98
C LEU A 219 14.34 26.25 -4.74
N ILE A 220 15.00 26.06 -3.60
CA ILE A 220 16.30 26.69 -3.30
C ILE A 220 17.37 26.21 -4.29
N GLU A 221 17.38 24.93 -4.64
CA GLU A 221 18.34 24.38 -5.61
C GLU A 221 18.11 24.98 -7.00
N TRP A 222 16.88 25.12 -7.45
CA TRP A 222 16.57 25.77 -8.73
C TRP A 222 16.92 27.25 -8.73
N LYS A 223 16.63 27.97 -7.63
CA LYS A 223 17.02 29.36 -7.44
C LYS A 223 18.54 29.54 -7.50
N LYS A 224 19.31 28.64 -6.89
CA LYS A 224 20.79 28.64 -6.93
C LYS A 224 21.34 28.38 -8.33
N ASN A 225 20.68 27.55 -9.12
CA ASN A 225 21.07 27.25 -10.49
C ASN A 225 20.45 28.22 -11.53
N ASN A 226 19.78 29.29 -11.05
CA ASN A 226 19.14 30.33 -11.85
C ASN A 226 18.14 29.77 -12.89
N ILE A 227 17.44 28.70 -12.52
CA ILE A 227 16.42 28.04 -13.35
C ILE A 227 15.14 28.86 -13.28
N ARG A 228 14.63 29.31 -14.43
CA ARG A 228 13.46 30.21 -14.52
C ARG A 228 12.35 29.67 -15.41
N THR A 229 12.62 28.67 -16.24
CA THR A 229 11.65 28.10 -17.17
C THR A 229 11.50 26.60 -16.98
N ILE A 230 10.33 26.05 -17.32
CA ILE A 230 10.04 24.61 -17.20
C ILE A 230 11.05 23.78 -18.02
N ASP A 231 11.41 24.25 -19.21
CA ASP A 231 12.37 23.60 -20.09
C ASP A 231 13.76 23.48 -19.45
N GLU A 232 14.23 24.54 -18.79
CA GLU A 232 15.51 24.52 -18.05
C GLU A 232 15.51 23.49 -16.91
N ILE A 233 14.36 23.30 -16.25
CA ILE A 233 14.25 22.29 -15.19
C ILE A 233 14.43 20.88 -15.77
N THR A 234 13.85 20.59 -16.93
CA THR A 234 14.00 19.26 -17.56
C THR A 234 15.45 18.97 -17.93
N HIS A 235 16.18 19.97 -18.45
CA HIS A 235 17.59 19.85 -18.79
C HIS A 235 18.46 19.68 -17.52
N TYR A 236 18.16 20.43 -16.46
CA TYR A 236 18.83 20.32 -15.17
C TYR A 236 18.69 18.92 -14.56
N GLU A 237 17.50 18.32 -14.63
CA GLU A 237 17.23 16.98 -14.10
C GLU A 237 18.00 15.90 -14.86
N GLN A 238 18.03 15.98 -16.19
CA GLN A 238 18.82 15.04 -17.02
C GLN A 238 20.30 15.08 -16.65
N GLU A 239 20.85 16.27 -16.41
CA GLU A 239 22.24 16.44 -15.98
C GLU A 239 22.47 15.93 -14.55
N PHE A 240 21.53 16.15 -13.63
CA PHE A 240 21.58 15.64 -12.26
C PHE A 240 21.58 14.10 -12.22
N GLN A 241 20.73 13.46 -13.04
CA GLN A 241 20.61 12.01 -13.11
C GLN A 241 21.85 11.35 -13.74
N LYS A 242 22.45 11.98 -14.77
CA LYS A 242 23.74 11.57 -15.35
C LYS A 242 24.88 11.66 -14.32
N ARG A 243 24.93 12.74 -13.53
CA ARG A 243 25.95 12.92 -12.47
C ARG A 243 25.83 11.86 -11.37
N ARG A 244 24.60 11.56 -10.94
CA ARG A 244 24.31 10.53 -9.92
C ARG A 244 24.65 9.11 -10.41
N ALA A 245 24.41 8.81 -11.68
CA ALA A 245 24.80 7.54 -12.30
C ALA A 245 26.33 7.37 -12.35
N ARG A 246 27.07 8.44 -12.69
CA ARG A 246 28.54 8.46 -12.76
C ARG A 246 29.21 8.31 -11.39
N GLN A 247 28.62 8.85 -10.33
CA GLN A 247 29.11 8.67 -8.96
C GLN A 247 28.94 7.24 -8.45
N LYS A 248 27.81 6.60 -8.78
CA LYS A 248 27.50 5.21 -8.40
C LYS A 248 28.42 4.18 -9.05
N SER A 249 28.94 4.46 -10.26
CA SER A 249 29.94 3.61 -10.93
C SER A 249 31.35 3.72 -10.36
N ILE A 250 31.69 4.83 -9.69
CA ILE A 250 33.03 5.06 -9.12
C ILE A 250 33.15 4.40 -7.73
N GLU A 251 32.07 4.35 -6.95
CA GLU A 251 32.05 3.70 -5.63
C GLU A 251 32.06 2.16 -5.69
N GLN A 252 31.70 1.54 -6.81
CA GLN A 252 31.69 0.07 -6.98
C GLN A 252 32.99 -0.50 -7.57
N GLY A 253 34.02 0.33 -7.79
CA GLY A 253 35.23 -0.03 -8.54
C GLY A 253 36.47 -0.45 -7.74
N THR A 254 36.45 -0.47 -6.40
CA THR A 254 37.68 -0.70 -5.61
C THR A 254 37.51 -1.67 -4.43
N SER A 255 37.55 -2.97 -4.71
CA SER A 255 38.43 -3.97 -4.04
C SER A 255 37.93 -5.41 -4.27
N PRO A 256 38.81 -6.40 -4.52
CA PRO A 256 38.45 -7.76 -4.93
C PRO A 256 38.41 -8.75 -3.75
N GLY A 257 37.47 -9.69 -3.77
CA GLY A 257 37.58 -10.88 -2.90
C GLY A 257 36.32 -11.75 -2.72
N VAL A 258 36.41 -12.95 -3.32
CA VAL A 258 35.82 -14.24 -2.91
C VAL A 258 34.42 -14.63 -3.43
N PHE A 259 34.46 -15.66 -4.30
CA PHE A 259 33.38 -16.53 -4.73
C PHE A 259 32.56 -17.13 -3.57
N VAL A 260 31.23 -16.98 -3.62
CA VAL A 260 30.29 -17.97 -3.05
C VAL A 260 29.03 -18.07 -3.92
N GLY A 261 28.84 -19.24 -4.55
CA GLY A 261 27.56 -19.97 -4.50
C GLY A 261 26.43 -19.62 -5.48
N ASN A 262 26.38 -20.37 -6.59
CA ASN A 262 25.35 -20.49 -7.63
C ASN A 262 23.90 -20.91 -7.15
N LYS A 263 23.49 -20.61 -5.91
CA LYS A 263 22.12 -20.90 -5.41
C LYS A 263 21.17 -19.71 -5.62
N ASP A 264 21.69 -18.49 -5.59
CA ASP A 264 20.88 -17.27 -5.76
C ASP A 264 20.38 -17.06 -7.19
N ALA A 265 21.13 -17.55 -8.19
CA ALA A 265 20.71 -17.46 -9.59
C ALA A 265 19.45 -18.30 -9.87
N ARG A 266 19.39 -19.52 -9.32
CA ARG A 266 18.20 -20.39 -9.43
C ARG A 266 17.01 -19.83 -8.66
N LYS A 267 17.25 -19.25 -7.49
CA LYS A 267 16.21 -18.60 -6.68
C LYS A 267 15.64 -17.35 -7.37
N LYS A 268 16.51 -16.52 -7.98
CA LYS A 268 16.09 -15.36 -8.78
C LYS A 268 15.38 -15.75 -10.08
N ALA A 269 15.79 -16.83 -10.73
CA ALA A 269 15.13 -17.33 -11.94
C ALA A 269 13.72 -17.86 -11.61
N PHE A 270 13.56 -18.60 -10.50
CA PHE A 270 12.26 -19.06 -10.01
C PHE A 270 11.34 -17.90 -9.59
N ILE A 271 11.87 -16.89 -8.89
CA ILE A 271 11.07 -15.70 -8.55
C ILE A 271 10.63 -14.95 -9.82
N ARG A 272 11.47 -14.86 -10.85
CA ARG A 272 11.07 -14.21 -12.12
C ARG A 272 10.00 -14.97 -12.89
N SER A 273 9.94 -16.31 -12.80
CA SER A 273 8.90 -17.10 -13.46
C SER A 273 7.54 -17.04 -12.78
N LEU A 274 7.44 -16.48 -11.57
CA LEU A 274 6.17 -16.33 -10.84
C LEU A 274 5.44 -15.00 -11.16
N TYR A 275 6.09 -14.08 -11.88
CA TYR A 275 5.58 -12.73 -12.15
C TYR A 275 5.52 -12.40 -13.67
N ILE A 276 5.52 -13.44 -14.53
CA ILE A 276 5.26 -13.33 -15.98
C ILE A 276 4.02 -14.16 -16.27
#